data_AF-A0A6H0ZW43-F1
#
_entry.id   AF-A0A6H0ZW43-F1
#
_cell.length_a   1.000
_cell.length_b   1.000
_cell.length_c   1.000
_cell.angle_alpha   90.00
_cell.angle_beta   90.00
_cell.angle_gamma   90.00
#
_symmetry.space_group_name_H-M   'P 1'
#
loop_
_entity.id
_entity.type
_entity.pdbx_description
1 polymer ?
#
loop_
_entity_poly.entity_id
_entity_poly.type
_entity_poly.pdbx_seq_one_letter_code
_entity_poly.pdbx_strand_id
1 'polypeptide(L)'
;MTVTNSFIAELVRDANKLDHLDDYQKRRMLERAVTTIRDMRETIGIPPGPGRDSLVDLHTVALAIERGWRSDEEIRNALLQAAGMIRDLHIVLDSNTEISLVKPAG
;
A
#
# COMPACT_ATOMS: atom_id res chain seq x y z
N MET A 1 -9.61 -12.25 14.01
CA MET A 1 -8.99 -11.15 13.24
C MET A 1 -7.72 -11.67 12.59
N THR A 2 -7.51 -11.42 11.30
CA THR A 2 -6.25 -11.77 10.63
C THR A 2 -5.17 -10.72 10.91
N VAL A 3 -3.91 -11.08 10.72
CA VAL A 3 -2.78 -10.13 10.79
C VAL A 3 -3.00 -8.99 9.79
N THR A 4 -3.47 -9.30 8.58
CA THR A 4 -3.79 -8.33 7.53
C THR A 4 -4.89 -7.35 7.95
N ASN A 5 -6.01 -7.84 8.52
CA ASN A 5 -7.08 -6.95 8.99
C ASN A 5 -6.62 -6.02 10.11
N SER A 6 -5.71 -6.49 10.96
CA SER A 6 -5.12 -5.67 12.02
C SER A 6 -4.24 -4.57 11.44
N PHE A 7 -3.45 -4.88 10.40
CA PHE A 7 -2.59 -3.90 9.74
C PHE A 7 -3.39 -2.87 8.93
N ILE A 8 -4.47 -3.26 8.25
CA ILE A 8 -5.39 -2.31 7.60
C ILE A 8 -5.96 -1.33 8.62
N ALA A 9 -6.38 -1.82 9.79
CA ALA A 9 -6.92 -0.96 10.85
C ALA A 9 -5.84 -0.02 11.43
N GLU A 10 -4.59 -0.46 11.50
CA GLU A 10 -3.44 0.36 11.89
C GLU A 10 -3.24 1.52 10.90
N LEU A 11 -3.16 1.24 9.59
CA LEU A 11 -3.01 2.27 8.55
C LEU A 11 -4.12 3.31 8.56
N VAL A 12 -5.38 2.88 8.70
CA VAL A 12 -6.53 3.79 8.76
C VAL A 12 -6.49 4.64 10.04
N ARG A 13 -6.09 4.05 11.17
CA ARG A 13 -5.99 4.79 12.44
C ARG A 13 -4.89 5.86 12.35
N ASP A 14 -3.74 5.49 11.81
CA ASP A 14 -2.58 6.36 11.68
C ASP A 14 -2.84 7.49 10.68
N ALA A 15 -3.54 7.20 9.57
CA ALA A 15 -4.00 8.23 8.64
C ALA A 15 -4.91 9.27 9.29
N ASN A 16 -5.69 8.89 10.31
CA ASN A 16 -6.59 9.78 11.04
C ASN A 16 -5.93 10.44 12.27
N LYS A 17 -4.70 10.06 12.62
CA LYS A 17 -3.95 10.56 13.78
C LYS A 17 -2.51 10.90 13.40
N LEU A 18 -2.33 11.49 12.23
CA LEU A 18 -1.00 11.81 11.69
C LEU A 18 -0.21 12.78 12.57
N ASP A 19 -0.91 13.65 13.29
CA ASP A 19 -0.37 14.58 14.27
C ASP A 19 0.28 13.88 15.47
N HIS A 20 -0.04 12.61 15.71
CA HIS A 20 0.56 11.79 16.76
C HIS A 20 1.78 10.99 16.27
N LEU A 21 2.15 11.12 15.00
CA LEU A 21 3.27 10.42 14.39
C LEU A 21 4.36 11.40 13.99
N ASP A 22 5.61 11.06 14.26
CA ASP A 22 6.75 11.75 13.68
C ASP A 22 6.98 11.32 12.21
N ASP A 23 7.80 12.07 11.48
CA ASP A 23 8.07 11.82 10.06
C ASP A 23 8.73 10.44 9.81
N TYR A 24 9.53 9.96 10.76
CA TYR A 24 10.13 8.63 10.69
C TYR A 24 9.05 7.53 10.80
N GLN A 25 8.11 7.67 11.74
CA GLN A 25 6.98 6.77 11.92
C GLN A 25 6.07 6.78 10.70
N LYS A 26 5.73 7.97 10.18
CA LYS A 26 4.94 8.13 8.94
C LYS A 26 5.61 7.41 7.75
N ARG A 27 6.91 7.63 7.54
CA ARG A 27 7.69 6.94 6.49
C ARG A 27 7.68 5.44 6.71
N ARG A 28 8.02 4.97 7.91
CA ARG A 28 8.14 3.55 8.22
C ARG A 28 6.82 2.81 8.02
N MET A 29 5.71 3.44 8.39
CA MET A 29 4.37 2.90 8.18
C MET A 29 4.08 2.70 6.68
N LEU A 30 4.37 3.70 5.86
CA LEU A 30 4.12 3.64 4.43
C LEU A 30 5.06 2.65 3.72
N GLU A 31 6.34 2.57 4.12
CA GLU A 31 7.29 1.57 3.60
C GLU A 31 6.87 0.12 3.92
N ARG A 32 6.35 -0.10 5.14
CA ARG A 32 5.81 -1.40 5.53
C ARG A 32 4.60 -1.76 4.67
N ALA A 33 3.72 -0.79 4.40
CA ALA A 33 2.57 -1.00 3.52
C ALA A 33 2.99 -1.31 2.08
N VAL A 34 3.95 -0.57 1.53
CA VAL A 34 4.52 -0.80 0.18
C VAL A 34 5.09 -2.22 0.08
N THR A 35 5.88 -2.65 1.06
CA THR A 35 6.44 -4.01 1.11
C THR A 35 5.33 -5.05 1.13
N THR A 36 4.32 -4.87 2.00
CA THR A 36 3.19 -5.79 2.12
C THR A 36 2.40 -5.90 0.81
N ILE A 37 2.12 -4.79 0.14
CA ILE A 37 1.41 -4.76 -1.15
C ILE A 37 2.22 -5.50 -2.21
N ARG A 38 3.54 -5.28 -2.29
CA ARG A 38 4.41 -5.99 -3.23
C ARG A 38 4.35 -7.50 -3.01
N ASP A 39 4.54 -7.94 -1.78
CA ASP A 39 4.58 -9.37 -1.45
C ASP A 39 3.23 -10.05 -1.73
N MET A 40 2.11 -9.36 -1.47
CA MET A 40 0.77 -9.84 -1.82
C MET A 40 0.55 -9.91 -3.33
N ARG A 41 0.99 -8.89 -4.10
CA ARG A 41 0.91 -8.91 -5.57
C ARG A 41 1.72 -10.06 -6.15
N GLU A 42 2.93 -10.29 -5.65
CA GLU A 42 3.79 -11.41 -6.04
C GLU A 42 3.10 -12.75 -5.75
N THR A 43 2.49 -12.91 -4.57
CA THR A 43 1.76 -14.13 -4.18
C THR A 43 0.56 -14.41 -5.09
N ILE A 44 -0.17 -13.37 -5.53
CA ILE A 44 -1.33 -13.50 -6.41
C ILE A 44 -0.91 -13.68 -7.89
N GLY A 45 0.33 -13.32 -8.25
CA GLY A 45 0.79 -13.30 -9.64
C GLY A 45 0.45 -12.00 -10.40
N ILE A 46 0.19 -10.90 -9.69
CA ILE A 46 -0.06 -9.59 -10.29
C ILE A 46 1.30 -8.92 -10.60
N PRO A 47 1.65 -8.71 -11.88
CA PRO A 47 2.88 -8.00 -12.23
C PRO A 47 2.77 -6.50 -11.92
N PRO A 48 3.89 -5.76 -11.94
CA PRO A 48 3.88 -4.31 -11.93
C PRO A 48 2.96 -3.75 -13.02
N GLY A 49 2.21 -2.70 -12.70
CA GLY A 49 1.25 -2.09 -13.63
C GLY A 49 1.93 -1.43 -14.84
N PRO A 50 1.28 -1.37 -16.02
CA PRO A 50 1.81 -0.64 -17.15
C PRO A 50 1.84 0.88 -16.88
N GLY A 51 2.96 1.53 -17.19
CA GLY A 51 3.13 2.98 -16.99
C GLY A 51 3.49 3.35 -15.55
N ARG A 52 2.71 4.26 -14.94
CA ARG A 52 2.93 4.69 -13.54
C ARG A 52 2.18 3.76 -12.58
N ASP A 53 2.91 2.83 -11.98
CA ASP A 53 2.38 1.94 -10.96
C ASP A 53 2.09 2.71 -9.66
N SER A 54 0.86 2.59 -9.14
CA SER A 54 0.44 3.22 -7.89
C SER A 54 1.32 2.83 -6.69
N LEU A 55 1.92 1.64 -6.72
CA LEU A 55 2.85 1.21 -5.68
C LEU A 55 4.16 2.01 -5.71
N VAL A 56 4.61 2.41 -6.90
CA VAL A 56 5.79 3.28 -7.08
C VAL A 56 5.47 4.69 -6.60
N ASP A 57 4.27 5.20 -6.87
CA ASP A 57 3.83 6.51 -6.36
C ASP A 57 3.78 6.50 -4.81
N LEU A 58 3.24 5.45 -4.18
CA LEU A 58 3.27 5.29 -2.71
C LEU A 58 4.69 5.27 -2.15
N HIS A 59 5.61 4.54 -2.79
CA HIS A 59 7.00 4.50 -2.37
C HIS A 59 7.68 5.87 -2.51
N THR A 60 7.35 6.61 -3.57
CA THR A 60 7.84 7.98 -3.80
C THR A 60 7.35 8.95 -2.74
N VAL A 61 6.10 8.82 -2.27
CA VAL A 61 5.60 9.57 -1.12
C VAL A 61 6.42 9.24 0.12
N ALA A 62 6.62 7.96 0.43
CA ALA A 62 7.38 7.53 1.62
C ALA A 62 8.79 8.13 1.68
N LEU A 63 9.53 8.10 0.57
CA LEU A 63 10.90 8.64 0.48
C LEU A 63 10.97 10.17 0.63
N ALA A 64 9.85 10.86 0.43
CA ALA A 64 9.76 12.32 0.48
C ALA A 64 9.32 12.85 1.86
N ILE A 65 8.84 11.99 2.76
CA ILE A 65 8.30 12.37 4.08
C ILE A 65 9.37 13.04 4.95
N GLU A 66 10.48 12.35 5.24
CA GLU A 66 11.56 12.90 6.10
C GLU A 66 12.27 14.11 5.49
N ARG A 67 12.03 14.40 4.20
CA ARG A 67 12.55 15.60 3.52
C ARG A 67 11.63 16.81 3.70
N GLY A 68 10.45 16.65 4.33
CA GLY A 68 9.43 17.68 4.45
C GLY A 68 8.81 18.07 3.11
N TRP A 69 8.90 17.21 2.09
CA TRP A 69 8.41 17.51 0.73
C TRP A 69 6.94 17.11 0.52
N ARG A 70 6.29 16.58 1.55
CA ARG A 70 4.90 16.12 1.52
C ARG A 70 4.10 16.77 2.63
N SER A 71 2.91 17.23 2.28
CA SER A 71 1.91 17.69 3.24
C SER A 71 1.29 16.51 4.00
N ASP A 72 0.75 16.77 5.19
CA ASP A 72 0.03 15.76 5.96
C ASP A 72 -1.15 15.17 5.18
N GLU A 73 -1.81 15.97 4.32
CA GLU A 73 -2.91 15.47 3.47
C GLU A 73 -2.42 14.49 2.40
N GLU A 74 -1.25 14.72 1.79
CA GLU A 74 -0.64 13.75 0.87
C GLU A 74 -0.28 12.45 1.59
N ILE A 75 0.28 12.53 2.79
CA ILE A 75 0.65 11.36 3.60
C ILE A 75 -0.61 10.59 4.02
N ARG A 76 -1.65 11.31 4.46
CA ARG A 76 -2.95 10.74 4.83
C ARG A 76 -3.54 9.96 3.68
N ASN A 77 -3.60 10.58 2.50
CA ASN A 77 -4.16 9.95 1.31
C ASN A 77 -3.34 8.72 0.89
N ALA A 78 -2.01 8.77 0.99
CA ALA A 78 -1.15 7.62 0.71
C ALA A 78 -1.41 6.45 1.68
N LEU A 79 -1.57 6.71 2.98
CA LEU A 79 -1.89 5.67 3.98
C LEU A 79 -3.26 5.03 3.72
N LEU A 80 -4.28 5.83 3.42
CA LEU A 80 -5.62 5.33 3.08
C LEU A 80 -5.63 4.55 1.77
N GLN A 81 -4.89 5.01 0.76
CA GLN A 81 -4.75 4.30 -0.51
C GLN A 81 -4.05 2.95 -0.31
N ALA A 82 -2.99 2.91 0.49
CA ALA A 82 -2.30 1.67 0.83
C ALA A 82 -3.21 0.69 1.59
N ALA A 83 -4.00 1.18 2.54
CA ALA A 83 -4.99 0.38 3.26
C ALA A 83 -6.05 -0.22 2.32
N GLY A 84 -6.52 0.56 1.34
CA GLY A 84 -7.42 0.10 0.28
C GLY A 84 -6.80 -1.02 -0.57
N MET A 85 -5.58 -0.82 -1.05
CA MET A 85 -4.87 -1.83 -1.85
C MET A 85 -4.67 -3.14 -1.09
N ILE A 86 -4.25 -3.08 0.18
CA ILE A 86 -4.07 -4.28 1.01
C ILE A 86 -5.42 -4.99 1.21
N ARG A 87 -6.50 -4.25 1.42
CA ARG A 87 -7.84 -4.84 1.53
C ARG A 87 -8.25 -5.57 0.26
N ASP A 88 -8.07 -4.95 -0.90
CA ASP A 88 -8.44 -5.53 -2.19
C ASP A 88 -7.64 -6.82 -2.46
N LEU A 89 -6.33 -6.78 -2.24
CA LEU A 89 -5.47 -7.96 -2.38
C LEU A 89 -5.79 -9.04 -1.34
N HIS A 90 -6.18 -8.65 -0.13
CA HIS A 90 -6.57 -9.62 0.91
C HIS A 90 -7.84 -10.36 0.52
N ILE A 91 -8.83 -9.66 -0.06
CA ILE A 91 -10.06 -10.28 -0.57
C ILE A 91 -9.73 -11.30 -1.66
N VAL A 92 -8.85 -10.97 -2.61
CA VAL A 92 -8.43 -11.89 -3.69
C VAL A 92 -7.75 -13.15 -3.14
N LEU A 93 -6.88 -12.99 -2.13
CA LEU A 93 -6.22 -14.12 -1.47
C LEU A 93 -7.22 -14.98 -0.67
N ASP A 94 -8.12 -14.35 0.07
CA ASP A 94 -9.12 -15.05 0.91
C ASP A 94 -10.16 -15.80 0.05
N SER A 95 -10.47 -15.28 -1.14
CA SER A 95 -11.35 -15.95 -2.10
C SER A 95 -10.68 -17.06 -2.91
N ASN A 96 -9.40 -17.38 -2.67
CA ASN A 96 -8.57 -18.32 -3.46
C ASN A 96 -8.63 -18.03 -4.97
N THR A 97 -8.68 -16.74 -5.35
CA THR A 97 -8.76 -16.34 -6.75
C THR A 97 -7.35 -16.24 -7.34
N GLU A 98 -7.08 -17.02 -8.39
CA GLU A 98 -5.83 -16.99 -9.15
C GLU A 98 -5.98 -16.12 -10.41
N ILE A 99 -5.04 -15.19 -10.64
CA ILE A 99 -5.07 -14.29 -11.80
C ILE A 99 -3.94 -14.70 -12.76
N SER A 100 -4.31 -15.14 -13.96
CA SER A 100 -3.36 -15.46 -15.05
C SER A 100 -3.52 -14.49 -16.21
N LEU A 101 -2.47 -13.76 -16.54
CA LEU A 101 -2.43 -12.88 -17.71
C LEU A 101 -1.97 -13.68 -18.93
N VAL A 102 -2.88 -13.96 -19.86
CA VAL A 102 -2.57 -14.58 -21.16
C VAL A 102 -2.26 -13.50 -22.20
N LYS A 103 -1.15 -13.64 -22.92
CA LYS A 103 -0.86 -12.82 -24.10
C LYS A 103 -1.91 -13.14 -25.18
N PRO A 104 -2.54 -12.12 -25.80
CA PRO A 104 -3.42 -12.37 -26.94
C PRO A 104 -2.61 -12.99 -28.09
N ALA A 105 -3.17 -14.01 -28.74
CA ALA A 105 -2.62 -14.55 -29.98
C ALA A 105 -2.70 -13.44 -31.03
N GLY A 106 -1.53 -13.02 -31.53
CA GLY A 106 -1.41 -12.05 -32.62
C GLY A 106 -1.87 -12.62 -33.96
#